data_AF-A0A920T507-F1
#
_entry.id   AF-A0A920T507-F1
#
_cell.length_a   1.000
_cell.length_b   1.000
_cell.length_c   1.000
_cell.angle_alpha   90.00
_cell.angle_beta   90.00
_cell.angle_gamma   90.00
#
_symmetry.space_group_name_H-M   'P 1'
#
loop_
_entity.id
_entity.type
_entity.pdbx_description
1 polymer ?
#
loop_
_entity_poly.entity_id
_entity_poly.type
_entity_poly.pdbx_seq_one_letter_code
_entity_poly.pdbx_strand_id
1 'polypeptide(L)'
;MELSRGTSSLMALVYVVAQHYHILNIDKIAGSFSMIISMAFNPPATIAGTGGGSLKTMLWGIKRGLYSNEAGQGSAAIAHSTAKTKYPIREGAVAMLGPYIDTLII
;
A
#
# COMPACT_ATOMS: atom_id res chain seq x y z
N MET A 1 10.04 3.89 -21.60
CA MET A 1 9.99 4.50 -20.26
C MET A 1 9.04 5.70 -20.21
N GLU A 2 9.04 6.60 -21.20
CA GLU A 2 8.09 7.74 -21.26
C GLU A 2 6.62 7.34 -21.41
N LEU A 3 6.31 6.33 -22.25
CA LEU A 3 4.94 5.80 -22.38
C LEU A 3 4.40 5.23 -21.06
N SER A 4 5.23 4.51 -20.30
CA SER A 4 4.86 4.00 -18.98
C SER A 4 4.70 5.11 -17.94
N ARG A 5 5.52 6.18 -18.00
CA ARG A 5 5.39 7.33 -17.09
C ARG A 5 4.06 8.06 -17.27
N GLY A 6 3.59 8.16 -18.51
CA GLY A 6 2.27 8.72 -18.85
C GLY A 6 1.11 7.85 -18.35
N THR A 7 1.21 6.53 -18.47
CA THR A 7 0.13 5.63 -18.01
C THR A 7 0.08 5.53 -16.48
N SER A 8 1.21 5.46 -15.78
CA SER A 8 1.24 5.33 -14.32
C SER A 8 0.66 6.56 -13.62
N SER A 9 0.96 7.76 -14.13
CA SER A 9 0.42 9.01 -13.59
C SER A 9 -1.09 9.12 -13.83
N LEU A 10 -1.60 8.66 -14.98
CA LEU A 10 -3.03 8.63 -15.26
C LEU A 10 -3.76 7.63 -14.35
N MET A 11 -3.22 6.43 -14.14
CA MET A 11 -3.83 5.45 -13.23
C MET A 11 -3.91 5.98 -11.80
N ALA A 12 -2.81 6.52 -11.26
CA ALA A 12 -2.80 7.09 -9.92
C ALA A 12 -3.83 8.22 -9.76
N LEU A 13 -3.96 9.09 -10.77
CA LEU A 13 -4.90 10.20 -10.75
C LEU A 13 -6.35 9.71 -10.75
N VAL A 14 -6.68 8.71 -11.59
CA VAL A 14 -8.02 8.10 -11.60
C VAL A 14 -8.38 7.49 -10.25
N TYR A 15 -7.45 6.78 -9.61
CA TYR A 15 -7.68 6.16 -8.29
C TYR A 15 -7.91 7.22 -7.21
N VAL A 16 -7.07 8.25 -7.14
CA VAL A 16 -7.21 9.35 -6.16
C VAL A 16 -8.51 10.12 -6.37
N VAL A 17 -8.91 10.37 -7.62
CA VAL A 17 -10.20 11.02 -7.91
C VAL A 17 -11.36 10.11 -7.51
N ALA A 18 -11.30 8.81 -7.83
CA ALA A 18 -12.33 7.84 -7.44
C ALA A 18 -12.52 7.77 -5.91
N GLN A 19 -11.46 7.97 -5.11
CA GLN A 19 -11.57 8.00 -3.65
C GLN A 19 -12.49 9.12 -3.14
N HIS A 20 -12.66 10.22 -3.88
CA HIS A 20 -13.58 11.30 -3.49
C HIS A 20 -15.05 10.83 -3.44
N TYR A 21 -15.38 9.70 -4.06
CA TYR A 21 -16.70 9.07 -3.92
C TYR A 21 -17.06 8.74 -2.46
N HIS A 22 -16.06 8.49 -1.60
CA HIS A 22 -16.29 8.23 -0.17
C HIS A 22 -16.87 9.43 0.59
N ILE A 23 -16.77 10.65 0.05
CA ILE A 23 -17.40 11.85 0.64
C ILE A 23 -18.92 11.68 0.72
N LEU A 24 -19.53 10.96 -0.22
CA LEU A 24 -20.97 10.66 -0.22
C LEU A 24 -21.39 9.66 0.88
N ASN A 25 -20.43 8.97 1.49
CA ASN A 25 -20.65 7.99 2.57
C ASN A 25 -19.71 8.28 3.75
N ILE A 26 -19.51 9.57 4.07
CA ILE A 26 -18.54 10.02 5.09
C ILE A 26 -18.85 9.45 6.48
N ASP A 27 -20.13 9.21 6.77
CA ASP A 27 -20.64 8.58 7.98
C ASP A 27 -20.11 7.16 8.19
N LYS A 28 -19.84 6.44 7.10
CA LYS A 28 -19.36 5.05 7.15
C LYS A 28 -17.84 4.93 7.29
N ILE A 29 -17.10 6.00 7.01
CA ILE A 29 -15.63 5.98 7.04
C ILE A 29 -15.13 5.62 8.44
N ALA A 30 -15.67 6.26 9.48
CA ALA A 30 -15.28 5.97 10.86
C ALA A 30 -15.56 4.50 11.25
N GLY A 31 -16.71 3.96 10.83
CA GLY A 31 -17.07 2.56 11.05
C GLY A 31 -16.12 1.58 10.35
N SER A 32 -15.68 1.89 9.13
CA SER A 32 -14.71 1.09 8.39
C SER A 32 -13.36 0.98 9.10
N PHE A 33 -12.84 2.07 9.70
CA PHE A 33 -11.60 2.01 10.49
C PHE A 33 -11.75 1.12 11.72
N SER A 34 -12.88 1.22 12.43
CA SER A 34 -13.17 0.32 13.56
C SER A 34 -13.23 -1.14 13.10
N MET A 35 -13.86 -1.40 11.95
CA MET A 35 -13.93 -2.74 11.36
C MET A 35 -12.55 -3.30 11.00
N ILE A 36 -11.67 -2.50 10.41
CA ILE A 36 -10.29 -2.90 10.07
C ILE A 36 -9.55 -3.38 11.33
N ILE A 37 -9.59 -2.59 12.41
CA ILE A 37 -8.93 -2.93 13.67
C ILE A 37 -9.56 -4.18 14.30
N SER A 38 -10.89 -4.24 14.34
CA SER A 38 -11.61 -5.39 14.90
C SER A 38 -11.30 -6.67 14.14
N MET A 39 -11.26 -6.64 12.80
CA MET A 39 -10.95 -7.81 11.99
C MET A 39 -9.49 -8.24 12.09
N ALA A 40 -8.56 -7.30 12.30
CA ALA A 40 -7.14 -7.61 12.46
C ALA A 40 -6.87 -8.39 13.75
N PHE A 41 -7.49 -7.99 14.87
CA PHE A 41 -7.23 -8.58 16.19
C PHE A 41 -8.24 -9.65 16.61
N ASN A 42 -9.48 -9.57 16.13
CA ASN A 42 -10.55 -10.53 16.42
C ASN A 42 -11.27 -10.95 15.12
N PRO A 43 -10.59 -11.67 14.22
CA PRO A 43 -11.17 -12.07 12.95
C PRO A 43 -12.34 -13.04 13.16
N PRO A 44 -13.32 -13.06 12.23
CA PRO A 44 -14.47 -13.95 12.31
C PRO A 44 -14.08 -15.42 12.49
N ALA A 45 -14.93 -16.20 13.15
CA ALA A 45 -14.72 -17.63 13.40
C ALA A 45 -14.42 -18.44 12.13
N THR A 46 -14.90 -18.01 10.95
CA THR A 46 -14.58 -18.63 9.65
C THR A 46 -13.09 -18.53 9.31
N ILE A 47 -12.43 -17.42 9.66
CA ILE A 47 -10.99 -17.21 9.47
C ILE A 47 -10.23 -17.78 10.67
N ALA A 48 -10.74 -17.56 11.88
CA ALA A 48 -10.08 -17.96 13.12
C ALA A 48 -10.11 -19.46 13.39
N GLY A 49 -11.21 -20.14 13.07
CA GLY A 49 -11.46 -21.57 13.28
C GLY A 49 -10.61 -22.50 12.40
N THR A 50 -9.92 -21.97 11.38
CA THR A 50 -8.93 -22.73 10.59
C THR A 50 -7.56 -22.83 11.27
N GLY A 51 -7.48 -22.56 12.59
CA GLY A 51 -6.28 -22.77 13.41
C GLY A 51 -5.25 -21.64 13.37
N GLY A 52 -5.64 -20.42 13.00
CA GLY A 52 -4.66 -19.32 12.91
C GLY A 52 -5.13 -17.91 13.21
N GLY A 53 -6.42 -17.68 13.47
CA GLY A 53 -6.90 -16.43 14.09
C GLY A 53 -6.32 -15.13 13.48
N SER A 54 -5.94 -14.24 14.38
CA SER A 54 -5.25 -12.98 14.07
C SER A 54 -3.88 -13.17 13.41
N LEU A 55 -3.14 -14.23 13.77
CA LEU A 55 -1.83 -14.53 13.18
C LEU A 55 -1.92 -14.78 11.66
N LYS A 56 -2.92 -15.53 11.20
CA LYS A 56 -3.17 -15.75 9.76
C LYS A 56 -3.56 -14.45 9.05
N THR A 57 -4.39 -13.64 9.70
CA THR A 57 -4.82 -12.34 9.16
C THR A 57 -3.61 -11.41 9.00
N MET A 58 -2.74 -11.37 10.00
CA MET A 58 -1.49 -10.61 9.97
C MET A 58 -0.53 -11.13 8.88
N LEU A 59 -0.33 -12.44 8.80
CA LEU A 59 0.56 -13.04 7.80
C LEU A 59 0.08 -12.73 6.38
N TRP A 60 -1.23 -12.80 6.14
CA TRP A 60 -1.82 -12.43 4.85
C TRP A 60 -1.65 -10.94 4.55
N GLY A 61 -1.85 -10.07 5.54
CA GLY A 61 -1.62 -8.63 5.41
C GLY A 61 -0.17 -8.32 5.04
N ILE A 62 0.79 -8.88 5.78
CA ILE A 62 2.23 -8.71 5.51
C ILE A 62 2.57 -9.22 4.12
N LYS A 63 2.13 -10.44 3.75
CA LYS A 63 2.42 -11.03 2.44
C LYS A 63 1.91 -10.16 1.28
N ARG A 64 0.68 -9.64 1.39
CA ARG A 64 0.11 -8.77 0.34
C ARG A 64 0.76 -7.40 0.31
N GLY A 65 1.09 -6.82 1.48
CA GLY A 65 1.80 -5.56 1.57
C GLY A 65 3.18 -5.61 0.92
N LEU A 66 3.98 -6.62 1.26
CA LEU A 66 5.31 -6.82 0.67
C LEU A 66 5.27 -7.06 -0.85
N TYR A 67 4.22 -7.72 -1.34
CA TYR A 67 4.02 -7.94 -2.78
C TYR A 67 3.61 -6.67 -3.53
N SER A 68 2.84 -5.78 -2.88
CA SER A 68 2.41 -4.51 -3.47
C SER A 68 3.58 -3.55 -3.63
N ASN A 69 4.26 -3.26 -2.51
CA ASN A 69 5.24 -2.17 -2.45
C ASN A 69 6.69 -2.62 -2.63
N GLU A 70 6.93 -3.90 -2.84
CA GLU A 70 8.25 -4.51 -3.00
C GLU A 70 9.22 -4.21 -1.82
N ALA A 71 8.68 -3.91 -0.64
CA ALA A 71 9.49 -3.57 0.52
C ALA A 71 10.40 -4.74 0.92
N GLY A 72 11.68 -4.44 1.11
CA GLY A 72 12.68 -5.45 1.46
C GLY A 72 13.10 -6.38 0.32
N GLN A 73 12.57 -6.24 -0.91
CA GLN A 73 12.98 -7.06 -2.06
C GLN A 73 14.20 -6.52 -2.81
N GLY A 74 14.55 -5.24 -2.62
CA GLY A 74 15.75 -4.63 -3.23
C GLY A 74 15.59 -4.19 -4.69
N SER A 75 14.47 -4.47 -5.34
CA SER A 75 14.14 -4.04 -6.71
C SER A 75 14.12 -2.52 -6.88
N ALA A 76 13.52 -1.79 -5.93
CA ALA A 76 13.49 -0.33 -5.93
C ALA A 76 14.91 0.27 -5.93
N ALA A 77 15.86 -0.33 -5.19
CA ALA A 77 17.24 0.14 -5.16
C ALA A 77 17.93 0.01 -6.53
N ILE A 78 17.61 -1.03 -7.30
CA ILE A 78 18.12 -1.21 -8.67
C ILE A 78 17.61 -0.07 -9.56
N ALA A 79 16.31 0.27 -9.49
CA ALA A 79 15.74 1.35 -10.28
C ALA A 79 16.37 2.72 -9.93
N HIS A 80 16.46 3.04 -8.65
CA HIS A 80 17.02 4.31 -8.18
C HIS A 80 18.54 4.42 -8.32
N SER A 81 19.28 3.31 -8.45
CA SER A 81 20.73 3.33 -8.69
C SER A 81 21.13 4.02 -9.99
N THR A 82 20.21 4.07 -10.96
CA THR A 82 20.41 4.72 -12.27
C THR A 82 20.13 6.23 -12.25
N ALA A 83 19.60 6.76 -11.14
CA ALA A 83 19.28 8.16 -11.01
C ALA A 83 20.55 9.02 -10.90
N LYS A 84 20.59 10.12 -11.67
CA LYS A 84 21.67 11.10 -11.63
C LYS A 84 21.51 12.01 -10.41
N THR A 85 22.02 11.57 -9.26
CA THR A 85 22.04 12.36 -8.04
C THR A 85 23.46 12.66 -7.57
N LYS A 86 23.69 13.87 -7.06
CA LYS A 86 24.93 14.25 -6.39
C LYS A 86 25.01 13.71 -4.96
N TYR A 87 23.86 13.41 -4.35
CA TYR A 87 23.76 12.99 -2.95
C TYR A 87 22.87 11.75 -2.86
N PRO A 88 23.43 10.56 -2.61
CA PRO A 88 22.69 9.30 -2.63
C PRO A 88 21.55 9.28 -1.60
N ILE A 89 21.71 9.97 -0.46
CA ILE A 89 20.67 10.07 0.56
C ILE A 89 19.38 10.73 0.07
N ARG A 90 19.47 11.63 -0.93
CA ARG A 90 18.28 12.27 -1.51
C ARG A 90 17.45 11.29 -2.33
N GLU A 91 18.11 10.44 -3.12
CA GLU A 91 17.42 9.37 -3.86
C GLU A 91 16.90 8.29 -2.92
N GLY A 92 17.60 8.01 -1.82
CA GLY A 92 17.08 7.16 -0.76
C GLY A 92 15.76 7.67 -0.19
N ALA A 93 15.66 8.97 0.10
CA ALA A 93 14.41 9.57 0.57
C ALA A 93 13.28 9.50 -0.48
N VAL A 94 13.59 9.70 -1.77
CA VAL A 94 12.60 9.56 -2.86
C VAL A 94 12.15 8.11 -3.01
N ALA A 95 13.06 7.14 -2.90
CA ALA A 95 12.73 5.72 -2.98
C ALA A 95 11.78 5.27 -1.86
N MET A 96 11.91 5.84 -0.66
CA MET A 96 11.00 5.56 0.46
C MET A 96 9.57 6.06 0.23
N LEU A 97 9.36 7.04 -0.66
CA LEU A 97 8.02 7.50 -1.01
C LEU A 97 7.25 6.46 -1.83
N GLY A 98 7.93 5.54 -2.51
CA GLY A 98 7.29 4.49 -3.30
C GLY A 98 6.32 3.64 -2.46
N PRO A 99 6.79 2.96 -1.40
CA PRO A 99 5.92 2.19 -0.51
C PRO A 99 4.82 3.00 0.19
N TYR A 100 5.10 4.27 0.49
CA TYR A 100 4.11 5.18 1.07
C TYR A 100 2.94 5.42 0.11
N ILE A 101 3.24 5.76 -1.14
CA ILE A 101 2.22 6.02 -2.16
C ILE A 101 1.46 4.73 -2.50
N ASP A 102 2.18 3.62 -2.67
CA ASP A 102 1.61 2.36 -3.14
C ASP A 102 0.69 1.67 -2.12
N THR A 103 0.95 1.82 -0.81
CA THR A 103 0.19 1.08 0.22
C THR A 103 -0.75 1.96 1.04
N LEU A 104 -0.46 3.26 1.20
CA LEU A 104 -1.25 4.15 2.06
C LEU A 104 -2.13 5.13 1.29
N ILE A 105 -1.76 5.48 0.05
CA ILE A 105 -2.54 6.43 -0.75
C ILE A 105 -3.42 5.72 -1.76
N ILE A 106 -2.86 4.81 -2.56
CA ILE A 106 -3.61 4.08 -3.62
C ILE A 106 -4.43 2.95 -3.00
#